data_AF-A0A1B9Y4B6-F1
#
_entry.id   AF-A0A1B9Y4B6-F1
#
_cell.length_a   1.000
_cell.length_b   1.000
_cell.length_c   1.000
_cell.angle_alpha   90.00
_cell.angle_beta   90.00
_cell.angle_gamma   90.00
#
_symmetry.space_group_name_H-M   'P 1'
#
loop_
_entity.id
_entity.type
_entity.pdbx_description
1 polymer ?
#
loop_
_entity_poly.entity_id
_entity_poly.type
_entity_poly.pdbx_seq_one_letter_code
_entity_poly.pdbx_strand_id
1 'polypeptide(L)'
;MLKKVMLLLCFFLFFISCKKDCYTAPEKVVFEFVNSSGENLTENNQLGSFAIQEDAGNGNYTGIPLTKTADYKVIVEKIGSYNGTKHYQFVSGIKLFDFSVRSSSVTTDCDGFQIDEIYFENVTATKENGYYRIVLD
;
A
#
# COMPACT_ATOMS: atom_id res chain seq x y z
N MET A 1 61.41 -6.16 -10.03
CA MET A 1 60.21 -6.27 -10.88
C MET A 1 58.92 -5.80 -10.16
N LEU A 2 58.98 -4.69 -9.39
CA LEU A 2 57.89 -4.25 -8.52
C LEU A 2 57.26 -2.89 -8.92
N LYS A 3 57.62 -2.35 -10.10
CA LYS A 3 57.14 -1.03 -10.55
C LYS A 3 55.93 -1.09 -11.49
N LYS A 4 55.64 -2.26 -12.09
CA LYS A 4 54.55 -2.43 -13.06
C LYS A 4 53.24 -2.93 -12.45
N VAL A 5 53.27 -3.43 -11.21
CA VAL A 5 52.07 -3.96 -10.53
C VAL A 5 51.28 -2.84 -9.81
N MET A 6 51.93 -1.71 -9.50
CA MET A 6 51.32 -0.59 -8.78
C MET A 6 50.43 0.33 -9.64
N LEU A 7 50.27 0.02 -10.94
CA LEU A 7 49.35 0.77 -11.83
C LEU A 7 48.02 0.02 -12.04
N LEU A 8 47.94 -1.26 -11.66
CA LEU A 8 46.76 -2.10 -11.89
C LEU A 8 45.71 -1.98 -10.75
N LEU A 9 46.11 -1.47 -9.58
CA LEU A 9 45.24 -1.36 -8.40
C LEU A 9 44.35 -0.10 -8.40
N CYS A 10 44.62 0.88 -9.27
CA CYS A 10 43.86 2.14 -9.33
C CYS A 10 42.61 2.08 -10.21
N PHE A 11 42.43 1.05 -11.05
CA PHE A 11 41.27 0.96 -11.95
C PHE A 11 40.03 0.30 -11.32
N PHE A 12 40.14 -0.31 -10.14
CA PHE A 12 39.01 -1.00 -9.49
C PHE A 12 38.18 -0.14 -8.54
N LEU A 13 38.58 1.12 -8.27
CA LEU A 13 37.91 1.96 -7.27
C LEU A 13 36.81 2.89 -7.84
N PHE A 14 36.52 2.85 -9.14
CA PHE A 14 35.57 3.78 -9.77
C PHE A 14 34.13 3.24 -9.94
N PHE A 15 33.81 2.05 -9.43
CA PHE A 15 32.46 1.48 -9.54
C PHE A 15 31.70 1.40 -8.21
N ILE A 16 32.03 2.25 -7.24
CA ILE A 16 31.13 2.48 -6.12
C ILE A 16 30.01 3.40 -6.64
N SER A 17 29.01 2.81 -7.29
CA SER A 17 27.78 3.52 -7.63
C SER A 17 27.14 3.94 -6.31
N CYS A 18 27.34 5.20 -5.90
CA CYS A 18 26.49 5.83 -4.91
C CYS A 18 25.09 5.87 -5.51
N LYS A 19 24.23 4.91 -5.11
CA LYS A 19 22.79 5.13 -5.20
C LYS A 19 22.51 6.50 -4.57
N LYS A 20 21.68 7.31 -5.22
CA LYS A 20 21.22 8.55 -4.59
C LYS A 20 20.47 8.17 -3.32
N ASP A 21 20.76 8.84 -2.21
CA ASP A 21 19.94 8.75 -1.00
C ASP A 21 18.57 9.39 -1.29
N CYS A 22 17.69 8.64 -1.92
CA CYS A 22 16.32 9.04 -2.23
C CYS A 22 15.37 7.86 -2.03
N TYR A 23 14.13 8.19 -1.63
CA TYR A 23 13.08 7.22 -1.35
C TYR A 23 11.80 7.55 -2.13
N THR A 24 11.22 6.56 -2.79
CA THR A 24 9.93 6.62 -3.48
C THR A 24 8.87 5.94 -2.61
N ALA A 25 7.97 6.74 -2.02
CA ALA A 25 6.83 6.22 -1.28
C ALA A 25 5.80 5.59 -2.23
N PRO A 26 5.10 4.51 -1.81
CA PRO A 26 4.03 3.93 -2.61
C PRO A 26 2.86 4.91 -2.78
N GLU A 27 2.05 4.68 -3.81
CA GLU A 27 0.79 5.40 -4.02
C GLU A 27 -0.12 5.23 -2.79
N LYS A 28 -0.84 6.30 -2.42
CA LYS A 28 -1.81 6.23 -1.32
C LYS A 28 -2.98 5.33 -1.70
N VAL A 29 -3.38 4.46 -0.78
CA VAL A 29 -4.61 3.68 -0.91
C VAL A 29 -5.75 4.44 -0.25
N VAL A 30 -6.77 4.78 -1.05
CA VAL A 30 -7.92 5.57 -0.61
C VAL A 30 -9.19 4.79 -0.92
N PHE A 31 -10.06 4.63 0.07
CA PHE A 31 -11.34 3.96 -0.05
C PHE A 31 -12.50 4.94 0.12
N GLU A 32 -13.50 4.79 -0.73
CA GLU A 32 -14.81 5.41 -0.57
C GLU A 32 -15.83 4.30 -0.31
N PHE A 33 -16.51 4.36 0.82
CA PHE A 33 -17.51 3.36 1.21
C PHE A 33 -18.90 3.86 0.86
N VAL A 34 -19.59 3.13 -0.02
CA VAL A 34 -20.92 3.50 -0.51
C VAL A 34 -21.92 2.35 -0.36
N ASN A 35 -23.20 2.67 -0.47
CA ASN A 35 -24.24 1.66 -0.75
C ASN A 35 -24.44 1.44 -2.27
N SER A 36 -25.32 0.53 -2.62
CA SER A 36 -25.70 0.13 -3.98
C SER A 36 -26.34 1.27 -4.78
N SER A 37 -26.89 2.28 -4.11
CA SER A 37 -27.40 3.52 -4.72
C SER A 37 -26.31 4.57 -4.93
N GLY A 38 -25.10 4.34 -4.39
CA GLY A 38 -23.96 5.22 -4.51
C GLY A 38 -23.85 6.33 -3.47
N GLU A 39 -24.63 6.26 -2.39
CA GLU A 39 -24.55 7.22 -1.30
C GLU A 39 -23.33 6.93 -0.43
N ASN A 40 -22.59 7.97 -0.02
CA ASN A 40 -21.41 7.83 0.82
C ASN A 40 -21.81 7.53 2.27
N LEU A 41 -21.45 6.34 2.74
CA LEU A 41 -21.82 5.84 4.07
C LEU A 41 -21.02 6.51 5.20
N THR A 42 -19.85 7.07 4.89
CA THR A 42 -19.02 7.80 5.86
C THR A 42 -19.55 9.22 6.09
N GLU A 43 -20.05 9.88 5.03
CA GLU A 43 -20.63 11.23 5.09
C GLU A 43 -21.84 11.29 6.03
N ASN A 44 -22.77 10.36 5.88
CA ASN A 44 -24.03 10.35 6.63
C ASN A 44 -23.94 9.62 7.98
N ASN A 45 -22.74 9.24 8.42
CA ASN A 45 -22.48 8.40 9.61
C ASN A 45 -23.19 7.03 9.61
N GLN A 46 -23.67 6.56 8.45
CA GLN A 46 -24.36 5.27 8.31
C GLN A 46 -23.40 4.08 8.44
N LEU A 47 -22.12 4.25 8.09
CA LEU A 47 -21.10 3.21 8.23
C LEU A 47 -20.82 2.82 9.69
N GLY A 48 -21.02 3.76 10.62
CA GLY A 48 -20.66 3.57 12.04
C GLY A 48 -19.16 3.35 12.25
N SER A 49 -18.83 2.55 13.27
CA SER A 49 -17.46 2.14 13.57
C SER A 49 -17.00 1.04 12.61
N PHE A 50 -15.79 1.19 12.08
CA PHE A 50 -15.14 0.21 11.23
C PHE A 50 -13.64 0.18 11.48
N ALA A 51 -12.98 -0.89 11.03
CA ALA A 51 -11.55 -1.05 11.10
C ALA A 51 -11.03 -1.75 9.85
N ILE A 52 -9.75 -1.52 9.54
CA ILE A 52 -8.97 -2.34 8.62
C ILE A 52 -7.83 -2.94 9.42
N GLN A 53 -7.57 -4.22 9.21
CA GLN A 53 -6.58 -4.97 9.97
C GLN A 53 -5.68 -5.76 9.02
N GLU A 54 -4.38 -5.81 9.30
CA GLU A 54 -3.40 -6.67 8.60
C GLU A 54 -3.37 -8.05 9.26
N ASP A 55 -3.41 -9.12 8.46
CA ASP A 55 -3.13 -10.47 8.93
C ASP A 55 -1.63 -10.62 9.23
N ALA A 56 -1.30 -10.98 10.46
CA ALA A 56 0.08 -11.20 10.91
C ALA A 56 0.66 -12.57 10.49
N GLY A 57 -0.10 -13.39 9.75
CA GLY A 57 0.31 -14.71 9.27
C GLY A 57 0.33 -15.80 10.34
N ASN A 58 -0.23 -15.51 11.52
CA ASN A 58 -0.27 -16.41 12.68
C ASN A 58 -1.69 -16.53 13.27
N GLY A 59 -2.71 -16.19 12.48
CA GLY A 59 -4.11 -16.18 12.90
C GLY A 59 -4.52 -14.97 13.74
N ASN A 60 -3.63 -13.99 13.93
CA ASN A 60 -3.95 -12.71 14.57
C ASN A 60 -3.99 -11.57 13.56
N TYR A 61 -4.72 -10.53 13.91
CA TYR A 61 -4.87 -9.33 13.11
C TYR A 61 -4.36 -8.10 13.86
N THR A 62 -3.72 -7.19 13.14
CA THR A 62 -3.22 -5.91 13.68
C THR A 62 -3.93 -4.75 13.00
N GLY A 63 -4.56 -3.88 13.79
CA GLY A 63 -5.26 -2.71 13.27
C GLY A 63 -4.34 -1.75 12.51
N ILE A 64 -4.81 -1.26 11.37
CA ILE A 64 -4.11 -0.27 10.54
C ILE A 64 -4.66 1.12 10.82
N PRO A 65 -3.81 2.14 10.96
CA PRO A 65 -4.26 3.52 11.09
C PRO A 65 -5.04 3.98 9.85
N LEU A 66 -6.12 4.71 10.07
CA LEU A 66 -6.99 5.23 9.03
C LEU A 66 -7.12 6.74 9.17
N THR A 67 -7.05 7.46 8.06
CA THR A 67 -7.28 8.91 8.04
C THR A 67 -8.52 9.22 7.22
N LYS A 68 -9.54 9.83 7.85
CA LYS A 68 -10.71 10.37 7.13
C LYS A 68 -10.33 11.69 6.47
N THR A 69 -10.70 11.82 5.20
CA THR A 69 -10.49 13.02 4.39
C THR A 69 -11.71 13.95 4.47
N ALA A 70 -11.55 15.19 4.01
CA ALA A 70 -12.62 16.19 4.03
C ALA A 70 -13.80 15.83 3.10
N ASP A 71 -13.56 15.03 2.07
CA ASP A 71 -14.57 14.49 1.14
C ASP A 71 -15.01 13.07 1.53
N TYR A 72 -14.91 12.73 2.82
CA TYR A 72 -15.44 11.51 3.44
C TYR A 72 -14.88 10.19 2.90
N LYS A 73 -13.73 10.23 2.22
CA LYS A 73 -12.94 9.04 1.89
C LYS A 73 -11.98 8.68 3.01
N VAL A 74 -11.43 7.48 2.97
CA VAL A 74 -10.56 6.92 4.00
C VAL A 74 -9.22 6.54 3.38
N ILE A 75 -8.15 7.16 3.86
CA ILE A 75 -6.77 6.76 3.54
C ILE A 75 -6.42 5.57 4.44
N VAL A 76 -5.94 4.49 3.82
CA VAL A 76 -5.41 3.32 4.53
C VAL A 76 -3.89 3.48 4.66
N GLU A 77 -3.44 3.85 5.85
CA GLU A 77 -2.05 4.25 6.06
C GLU A 77 -1.08 3.06 5.95
N LYS A 78 0.15 3.32 5.48
CA LYS A 78 1.26 2.37 5.43
C LYS A 78 1.06 1.11 4.56
N ILE A 79 0.00 1.05 3.75
CA ILE A 79 -0.16 -0.01 2.75
C ILE A 79 0.84 0.17 1.61
N GLY A 80 1.40 -0.94 1.14
CA GLY A 80 2.29 -1.00 -0.03
C GLY A 80 3.76 -0.72 0.23
N SER A 81 4.17 -0.35 1.45
CA SER A 81 5.58 -0.09 1.79
C SER A 81 6.36 -1.37 2.11
N TYR A 82 6.24 -2.39 1.25
CA TYR A 82 6.89 -3.69 1.40
C TYR A 82 7.02 -4.41 0.06
N ASN A 83 7.82 -5.47 0.01
CA ASN A 83 7.92 -6.36 -1.15
C ASN A 83 7.20 -7.68 -0.84
N GLY A 84 6.29 -8.09 -1.72
CA GLY A 84 5.47 -9.29 -1.59
C GLY A 84 3.97 -8.99 -1.53
N THR A 85 3.20 -9.93 -0.99
CA THR A 85 1.76 -9.80 -0.79
C THR A 85 1.46 -9.78 0.69
N LYS A 86 0.58 -8.87 1.12
CA LYS A 86 -0.02 -8.89 2.46
C LYS A 86 -1.54 -8.97 2.36
N HIS A 87 -2.13 -9.55 3.39
CA HIS A 87 -3.57 -9.78 3.49
C HIS A 87 -4.16 -8.88 4.57
N TYR A 88 -5.37 -8.42 4.31
CA TYR A 88 -6.07 -7.43 5.10
C TYR A 88 -7.54 -7.81 5.22
N GLN A 89 -8.15 -7.39 6.31
CA GLN A 89 -9.57 -7.54 6.55
C GLN A 89 -10.19 -6.19 6.88
N PHE A 90 -11.28 -5.87 6.21
CA PHE A 90 -12.18 -4.79 6.59
C PHE A 90 -13.30 -5.35 7.47
N VAL A 91 -13.58 -4.68 8.58
CA VAL A 91 -14.63 -5.06 9.53
C VAL A 91 -15.50 -3.84 9.84
N SER A 92 -16.80 -3.99 9.70
CA SER A 92 -17.81 -3.01 10.11
C SER A 92 -19.07 -3.73 10.61
N GLY A 93 -20.04 -2.98 11.13
CA GLY A 93 -21.38 -3.53 11.42
C GLY A 93 -22.20 -3.91 10.19
N ILE A 94 -21.78 -3.50 8.98
CA ILE A 94 -22.51 -3.70 7.72
C ILE A 94 -21.95 -4.90 6.95
N LYS A 95 -20.63 -4.93 6.76
CA LYS A 95 -19.94 -5.94 5.95
C LYS A 95 -18.58 -6.28 6.54
N LEU A 96 -18.18 -7.52 6.29
CA LEU A 96 -16.83 -8.03 6.46
C LEU A 96 -16.35 -8.50 5.09
N PHE A 97 -15.14 -8.07 4.72
CA PHE A 97 -14.51 -8.54 3.49
C PHE A 97 -13.00 -8.53 3.65
N ASP A 98 -12.34 -9.38 2.86
CA ASP A 98 -10.90 -9.49 2.84
C ASP A 98 -10.35 -8.85 1.56
N PHE A 99 -9.12 -8.38 1.62
CA PHE A 99 -8.40 -7.92 0.44
C PHE A 99 -6.91 -8.18 0.60
N SER A 100 -6.20 -8.27 -0.51
CA SER A 100 -4.75 -8.40 -0.51
C SER A 100 -4.12 -7.28 -1.33
N VAL A 101 -2.93 -6.87 -0.91
CA VAL A 101 -2.14 -5.87 -1.63
C VAL A 101 -0.79 -6.49 -1.96
N ARG A 102 -0.50 -6.58 -3.25
CA ARG A 102 0.78 -6.99 -3.79
C ARG A 102 1.60 -5.76 -4.13
N SER A 103 2.86 -5.76 -3.71
CA SER A 103 3.77 -4.63 -3.89
C SER A 103 5.17 -5.13 -4.19
N SER A 104 5.92 -4.34 -4.94
CA SER A 104 7.27 -4.65 -5.38
C SER A 104 8.20 -3.48 -5.11
N SER A 105 9.49 -3.78 -4.95
CA SER A 105 10.51 -2.74 -4.87
C SER A 105 10.58 -2.00 -6.22
N VAL A 106 10.65 -0.68 -6.20
CA VAL A 106 10.85 0.10 -7.43
C VAL A 106 12.21 -0.23 -8.05
N THR A 107 12.31 -0.19 -9.37
CA THR A 107 13.54 -0.48 -10.12
C THR A 107 14.35 0.78 -10.44
N THR A 108 13.95 1.93 -9.89
CA THR A 108 14.63 3.22 -10.05
C THR A 108 15.92 3.30 -9.24
N ASP A 109 16.71 4.36 -9.44
CA ASP A 109 17.91 4.63 -8.63
C ASP A 109 17.60 4.95 -7.16
N CYS A 110 16.34 5.25 -6.83
CA CYS A 110 15.85 5.45 -5.47
C CYS A 110 15.32 4.15 -4.87
N ASP A 111 15.50 3.95 -3.56
CA ASP A 111 14.83 2.88 -2.84
C ASP A 111 13.33 3.19 -2.72
N GLY A 112 12.48 2.19 -2.56
CA GLY A 112 11.04 2.42 -2.48
C GLY A 112 10.23 1.21 -2.89
N PHE A 113 8.92 1.39 -2.83
CA PHE A 113 7.95 0.36 -3.20
C PHE A 113 6.85 0.96 -4.07
N GLN A 114 6.27 0.13 -4.92
CA GLN A 114 5.07 0.42 -5.68
C GLN A 114 4.02 -0.65 -5.41
N ILE A 115 2.75 -0.26 -5.43
CA ILE A 115 1.65 -1.20 -5.37
C ILE A 115 1.42 -1.74 -6.78
N ASP A 116 1.56 -3.05 -6.95
CA ASP A 116 1.33 -3.71 -8.22
C ASP A 116 -0.16 -3.99 -8.41
N GLU A 117 -0.86 -4.37 -7.33
CA GLU A 117 -2.22 -4.88 -7.37
C GLU A 117 -2.90 -4.80 -6.01
N ILE A 118 -4.19 -4.49 -6.02
CA ILE A 118 -5.10 -4.67 -4.87
C ILE A 118 -6.22 -5.59 -5.34
N TYR A 119 -6.37 -6.72 -4.66
CA TYR A 119 -7.40 -7.71 -4.95
C TYR A 119 -8.40 -7.74 -3.81
N PHE A 120 -9.68 -7.58 -4.13
CA PHE A 120 -10.78 -7.57 -3.16
C PHE A 120 -11.56 -8.88 -3.23
N GLU A 121 -11.84 -9.48 -2.08
CA GLU A 121 -12.61 -10.71 -1.94
C GLU A 121 -13.98 -10.40 -1.35
N ASN A 122 -15.05 -10.99 -1.92
CA ASN A 122 -16.41 -10.89 -1.38
C ASN A 122 -16.98 -9.46 -1.29
N VAL A 123 -16.46 -8.52 -2.08
CA VAL A 123 -16.98 -7.15 -2.17
C VAL A 123 -16.83 -6.60 -3.58
N THR A 124 -17.76 -5.73 -3.99
CA THR A 124 -17.62 -5.00 -5.25
C THR A 124 -16.77 -3.77 -5.00
N ALA A 125 -15.58 -3.74 -5.60
CA ALA A 125 -14.66 -2.62 -5.56
C ALA A 125 -14.32 -2.16 -6.98
N THR A 126 -14.40 -0.87 -7.24
CA THR A 126 -14.03 -0.27 -8.54
C THR A 126 -12.99 0.81 -8.33
N LYS A 127 -11.89 0.75 -9.09
CA LYS A 127 -10.89 1.83 -9.10
C LYS A 127 -11.44 3.01 -9.89
N GLU A 128 -11.59 4.14 -9.23
CA GLU A 128 -11.93 5.43 -9.80
C GLU A 128 -10.70 6.35 -9.72
N ASN A 129 -10.82 7.64 -10.05
CA ASN A 129 -9.72 8.61 -10.18
C ASN A 129 -8.90 8.79 -8.87
N GLY A 130 -8.00 7.84 -8.58
CA GLY A 130 -7.11 7.84 -7.42
C GLY A 130 -7.68 7.20 -6.14
N TYR A 131 -8.82 6.52 -6.20
CA TYR A 131 -9.41 5.80 -5.06
C TYR A 131 -10.18 4.55 -5.49
N TYR A 132 -10.53 3.70 -4.53
CA TYR A 132 -11.41 2.55 -4.74
C TYR A 132 -12.78 2.83 -4.12
N ARG A 133 -13.82 2.76 -4.94
CA ARG A 133 -15.20 2.80 -4.48
C ARG A 133 -15.63 1.39 -4.11
N ILE A 134 -16.05 1.20 -2.86
CA ILE A 134 -16.38 -0.09 -2.26
C ILE A 134 -17.86 -0.10 -1.85
N VAL A 135 -18.63 -1.03 -2.41
CA VAL A 135 -20.07 -1.18 -2.14
C VAL A 135 -20.31 -2.15 -0.99
N LEU A 136 -20.95 -1.69 0.09
CA LEU A 136 -21.05 -2.44 1.35
C LEU A 136 -22.38 -3.18 1.61
N ASP A 137 -23.43 -2.94 0.85
CA ASP A 137 -24.71 -3.68 0.95
C ASP A 137 -24.82 -4.82 -0.06
#